data_AF-A0A661K8R2-F1
#
_entry.id   AF-A0A661K8R2-F1
#
_cell.length_a   1.000
_cell.length_b   1.000
_cell.length_c   1.000
_cell.angle_alpha   90.00
_cell.angle_beta   90.00
_cell.angle_gamma   90.00
#
_symmetry.space_group_name_H-M   'P 1'
#
loop_
_entity.id
_entity.type
_entity.pdbx_description
1 polymer ?
#
loop_
_entity_poly.entity_id
_entity_poly.type
_entity_poly.pdbx_seq_one_letter_code
_entity_poly.pdbx_strand_id
1 'polypeptide(L)'
;MPNKPTLKPSDSPTLKPLNSSPLEPLKEGWRWVRLGEVCEKPQYGYTASAENEPVGPKFLRITDIQEGRVNWEGVPYCRCGKDLDKYLLRPGDILFARTGGTTGKSYLITEVPPKAIFASYLIRVRTRDDLIPEYLYLFLQSDMYWDQVESNKRGGAQPNMNATLLSNI
;
A
#
# COMPACT_ATOMS: atom_id res chain seq x y z
N MET A 1 -43.92 5.24 -2.11
CA MET A 1 -42.52 5.68 -1.93
C MET A 1 -41.71 4.47 -1.46
N PRO A 2 -40.67 4.03 -2.19
CA PRO A 2 -39.93 2.83 -1.81
C PRO A 2 -38.95 3.14 -0.67
N ASN A 3 -38.94 2.25 0.32
CA ASN A 3 -38.18 2.34 1.55
C ASN A 3 -36.68 2.17 1.26
N LYS A 4 -35.84 3.10 1.74
CA LYS A 4 -34.38 3.03 1.59
C LYS A 4 -33.83 1.96 2.56
N PRO A 5 -33.02 0.98 2.13
CA PRO A 5 -32.44 0.02 3.05
C PRO A 5 -31.43 0.72 3.96
N THR A 6 -31.66 0.65 5.27
CA THR A 6 -30.69 1.04 6.30
C THR A 6 -29.53 0.05 6.28
N LEU A 7 -28.35 0.51 5.85
CA LEU A 7 -27.10 -0.23 6.00
C LEU A 7 -26.80 -0.35 7.50
N LYS A 8 -26.71 -1.58 8.00
CA LYS A 8 -26.17 -1.85 9.34
C LYS A 8 -24.68 -1.48 9.36
N PRO A 9 -24.17 -0.89 10.45
CA PRO A 9 -22.73 -0.71 10.63
C PRO A 9 -22.04 -2.08 10.49
N SER A 10 -21.03 -2.17 9.63
CA SER A 10 -20.23 -3.38 9.53
C SER A 10 -19.49 -3.57 10.85
N ASP A 11 -19.69 -4.71 11.50
CA ASP A 11 -18.89 -5.18 12.63
C ASP A 11 -17.46 -5.47 12.15
N SER A 12 -16.70 -4.41 11.89
CA SER A 12 -15.24 -4.49 11.90
C SER A 12 -14.84 -4.51 13.37
N PRO A 13 -14.01 -5.46 13.82
CA PRO A 13 -13.56 -5.48 15.20
C PRO A 13 -12.88 -4.14 15.48
N THR A 14 -13.48 -3.34 16.36
CA THR A 14 -12.91 -2.10 16.85
C THR A 14 -11.64 -2.48 17.60
N LEU A 15 -10.50 -2.46 16.91
CA LEU A 15 -9.21 -2.65 17.54
C LEU A 15 -9.06 -1.51 18.55
N LYS A 16 -8.93 -1.87 19.83
CA LYS A 16 -8.71 -0.87 20.89
C LYS A 16 -7.46 -0.08 20.51
N PRO A 17 -7.47 1.26 20.66
CA PRO A 17 -6.26 2.05 20.48
C PRO A 17 -5.16 1.51 21.40
N LEU A 18 -3.94 1.45 20.89
CA LEU A 18 -2.77 0.99 21.64
C LEU A 18 -2.43 2.05 22.71
N ASN A 19 -3.17 2.08 23.81
CA ASN A 19 -3.01 3.05 24.90
C ASN A 19 -1.75 2.77 25.76
N SER A 20 -0.90 1.82 25.36
CA SER A 20 0.41 1.59 25.96
C SER A 20 1.31 0.86 24.97
N SER A 21 2.14 1.61 24.26
CA SER A 21 3.31 1.07 23.54
C SER A 21 4.52 1.13 24.48
N PRO A 22 5.48 0.17 24.42
CA PRO A 22 6.74 0.22 25.18
C PRO A 22 7.71 1.32 24.70
N LEU A 23 7.28 2.16 23.77
CA LEU A 23 8.04 3.26 23.19
C LEU A 23 7.82 4.55 23.99
N GLU A 24 8.79 5.47 23.92
CA GLU A 24 8.84 6.72 24.70
C GLU A 24 7.49 7.46 24.76
N PRO A 25 7.22 8.20 25.87
CA PRO A 25 6.00 8.98 25.98
C PRO A 25 5.86 9.92 24.79
N LEU A 26 4.75 9.78 24.07
CA LEU A 26 4.43 10.60 22.93
C LEU A 26 4.29 12.07 23.35
N LYS A 27 4.67 12.99 22.46
CA LYS A 27 4.39 14.42 22.66
C LYS A 27 2.88 14.66 22.71
N GLU A 28 2.47 15.72 23.39
CA GLU A 28 1.07 16.15 23.41
C GLU A 28 0.51 16.30 21.98
N GLY A 29 -0.70 15.79 21.75
CA GLY A 29 -1.35 15.77 20.44
C GLY A 29 -1.03 14.54 19.57
N TRP A 30 -0.09 13.68 19.96
CA TRP A 30 0.23 12.44 19.25
C TRP A 30 -0.49 11.24 19.84
N ARG A 31 -0.85 10.28 18.99
CA ARG A 31 -1.41 8.99 19.40
C ARG A 31 -0.82 7.86 18.56
N TRP A 32 -0.71 6.68 19.14
CA TRP A 32 -0.43 5.47 18.39
C TRP A 32 -1.66 5.07 17.56
N VAL A 33 -1.41 4.71 16.30
CA VAL A 33 -2.40 4.23 15.35
C VAL A 33 -1.80 3.08 14.57
N ARG A 34 -2.65 2.17 14.09
CA ARG A 34 -2.29 1.24 13.03
C ARG A 34 -2.57 1.85 11.67
N LEU A 35 -1.83 1.45 10.64
CA LEU A 35 -2.06 1.90 9.27
C LEU A 35 -3.50 1.62 8.81
N GLY A 36 -4.12 0.52 9.24
CA GLY A 36 -5.51 0.22 8.91
C GLY A 36 -6.54 1.25 9.42
N GLU A 37 -6.18 2.02 10.47
CA GLU A 37 -7.03 3.06 11.04
C GLU A 37 -6.96 4.37 10.25
N VAL A 38 -5.81 4.67 9.63
CA VAL A 38 -5.52 5.98 8.98
C VAL A 38 -5.29 5.87 7.47
N CYS A 39 -5.36 4.66 6.92
CA CYS A 39 -5.27 4.40 5.49
C CYS A 39 -6.51 3.66 4.97
N GLU A 40 -6.77 3.81 3.66
CA GLU A 40 -7.65 2.90 2.95
C GLU A 40 -7.16 1.45 3.06
N LYS A 41 -8.09 0.49 2.87
CA LYS A 41 -7.75 -0.93 2.91
C LYS A 41 -6.64 -1.22 1.89
N PRO A 42 -5.51 -1.84 2.31
CA PRO A 42 -4.44 -2.15 1.37
C PRO A 42 -4.93 -3.03 0.22
N GLN A 43 -4.56 -2.66 -0.99
CA GLN A 43 -5.10 -3.25 -2.21
C GLN A 43 -4.01 -3.95 -3.01
N TYR A 44 -4.24 -5.21 -3.37
CA TYR A 44 -3.37 -5.93 -4.30
C TYR A 44 -3.54 -5.41 -5.72
N GLY A 45 -2.44 -5.35 -6.47
CA GLY A 45 -2.46 -4.94 -7.87
C GLY A 45 -3.18 -5.91 -8.79
N TYR A 46 -3.28 -5.51 -10.05
CA TYR A 46 -3.93 -6.26 -11.11
C TYR A 46 -3.08 -7.44 -11.58
N THR A 47 -3.71 -8.59 -11.84
CA THR A 47 -3.03 -9.76 -12.40
C THR A 47 -3.20 -9.78 -13.91
N ALA A 48 -2.10 -9.54 -14.62
CA ALA A 48 -2.02 -9.61 -16.07
C ALA A 48 -0.58 -9.88 -16.51
N SER A 49 -0.41 -10.28 -17.77
CA SER A 49 0.90 -10.33 -18.42
C SER A 49 1.33 -8.93 -18.86
N ALA A 50 2.64 -8.68 -18.79
CA ALA A 50 3.23 -7.49 -19.36
C ALA A 50 3.35 -7.62 -20.88
N GLU A 51 3.09 -6.52 -21.57
CA GLU A 51 3.12 -6.39 -23.03
C GLU A 51 4.02 -5.20 -23.38
N ASN A 52 4.88 -5.35 -24.39
CA ASN A 52 5.77 -4.26 -24.81
C ASN A 52 5.03 -3.22 -25.66
N GLU A 53 4.02 -3.67 -26.40
CA GLU A 53 3.19 -2.81 -27.24
C GLU A 53 2.16 -2.03 -26.41
N PRO A 54 1.76 -0.82 -26.81
CA PRO A 54 0.83 0.06 -26.09
C PRO A 54 -0.64 -0.41 -26.21
N VAL A 55 -0.92 -1.63 -25.75
CA VAL A 55 -2.22 -2.31 -25.85
C VAL A 55 -3.20 -1.94 -24.72
N GLY A 56 -2.82 -1.01 -23.84
CA GLY A 56 -3.60 -0.60 -22.67
C GLY A 56 -2.85 0.40 -21.77
N PRO A 57 -3.16 0.49 -20.47
CA PRO A 57 -2.42 1.33 -19.53
C PRO A 57 -1.01 0.81 -19.27
N LYS A 58 -0.13 1.71 -18.78
CA LYS A 58 1.15 1.33 -18.20
C LYS A 58 0.93 0.37 -17.03
N PHE A 59 1.73 -0.68 -16.95
CA PHE A 59 1.61 -1.77 -15.98
C PHE A 59 2.85 -1.84 -15.12
N LEU A 60 2.85 -1.07 -14.02
CA LEU A 60 3.99 -0.96 -13.11
C LEU A 60 4.22 -2.26 -12.35
N ARG A 61 5.40 -2.87 -12.51
CA ARG A 61 5.81 -4.09 -11.80
C ARG A 61 6.80 -3.77 -10.70
N ILE A 62 6.95 -4.70 -9.77
CA ILE A 62 7.95 -4.62 -8.69
C ILE A 62 9.38 -4.42 -9.23
N THR A 63 9.71 -4.99 -10.39
CA THR A 63 11.03 -4.87 -11.04
C THR A 63 11.26 -3.50 -11.68
N ASP A 64 10.21 -2.73 -11.92
CA ASP A 64 10.33 -1.41 -12.55
C ASP A 64 10.59 -0.30 -11.50
N ILE A 65 10.50 -0.64 -10.21
CA ILE A 65 10.84 0.22 -9.08
C ILE A 65 12.29 -0.05 -8.68
N GLN A 66 13.16 0.91 -8.90
CA GLN A 66 14.60 0.82 -8.63
C GLN A 66 15.04 2.04 -7.84
N GLU A 67 15.74 1.83 -6.72
CA GLU A 67 16.30 2.91 -5.89
C GLU A 67 15.29 4.01 -5.52
N GLY A 68 14.04 3.62 -5.27
CA GLY A 68 12.96 4.56 -4.94
C GLY A 68 12.52 5.43 -6.11
N ARG A 69 12.72 4.98 -7.36
CA ARG A 69 12.32 5.67 -8.59
C ARG A 69 11.70 4.70 -9.59
N VAL A 70 10.96 5.26 -10.53
CA VAL A 70 10.38 4.54 -11.67
C VAL A 70 10.75 5.28 -12.95
N ASN A 71 11.35 4.58 -13.90
CA ASN A 71 11.46 5.08 -15.28
C ASN A 71 10.19 4.70 -16.05
N TRP A 72 9.22 5.62 -16.11
CA TRP A 72 7.92 5.38 -16.75
C TRP A 72 7.99 5.07 -18.24
N GLU A 73 9.04 5.49 -18.94
CA GLU A 73 9.24 5.15 -20.35
C GLU A 73 9.41 3.64 -20.53
N GLY A 74 10.20 3.01 -19.64
CA GLY A 74 10.48 1.57 -19.65
C GLY A 74 9.40 0.70 -19.01
N VAL A 75 8.40 1.28 -18.36
CA VAL A 75 7.28 0.52 -17.79
C VAL A 75 6.45 -0.10 -18.94
N PRO A 76 6.17 -1.42 -18.93
CA PRO A 76 5.40 -2.08 -19.98
C PRO A 76 3.91 -1.72 -19.91
N TYR A 77 3.10 -2.33 -20.75
CA TYR A 77 1.64 -2.20 -20.76
C TYR A 77 0.96 -3.52 -20.33
N CYS A 78 -0.35 -3.51 -20.09
CA CYS A 78 -1.16 -4.74 -20.07
C CYS A 78 -2.35 -4.64 -21.02
N ARG A 79 -2.82 -5.78 -21.50
CA ARG A 79 -4.23 -5.93 -21.90
C ARG A 79 -5.05 -6.14 -20.64
N CYS A 80 -6.04 -5.30 -20.43
CA CYS A 80 -6.79 -5.29 -19.19
C CYS A 80 -8.28 -5.07 -19.52
N GLY A 81 -9.17 -5.70 -18.72
CA GLY A 81 -10.61 -5.73 -18.97
C GLY A 81 -11.35 -4.46 -18.53
N LYS A 82 -12.65 -4.58 -18.26
CA LYS A 82 -13.44 -3.52 -17.63
C LYS A 82 -13.05 -3.37 -16.14
N ASP A 83 -13.36 -2.22 -15.54
CA ASP A 83 -13.13 -1.88 -14.11
C ASP A 83 -11.66 -1.68 -13.69
N LEU A 84 -10.89 -0.95 -14.49
CA LEU A 84 -9.50 -0.59 -14.18
C LEU A 84 -9.36 0.62 -13.27
N ASP A 85 -10.42 1.41 -13.10
CA ASP A 85 -10.37 2.67 -12.35
C ASP A 85 -9.88 2.47 -10.91
N LYS A 86 -10.25 1.34 -10.29
CA LYS A 86 -9.77 0.99 -8.94
C LYS A 86 -8.27 0.69 -8.88
N TYR A 87 -7.62 0.39 -10.00
CA TYR A 87 -6.17 0.13 -10.06
C TYR A 87 -5.36 1.33 -10.55
N LEU A 88 -6.03 2.41 -10.99
CA LEU A 88 -5.33 3.62 -11.43
C LEU A 88 -4.49 4.18 -10.28
N LEU A 89 -3.21 4.37 -10.58
CA LEU A 89 -2.25 5.02 -9.71
C LEU A 89 -2.45 6.54 -9.75
N ARG A 90 -2.21 7.17 -8.61
CA ARG A 90 -2.19 8.63 -8.48
C ARG A 90 -1.06 9.08 -7.56
N PRO A 91 -0.63 10.36 -7.63
CA PRO A 91 0.28 10.92 -6.65
C PRO A 91 -0.24 10.71 -5.21
N GLY A 92 0.66 10.38 -4.29
CA GLY A 92 0.34 10.03 -2.90
C GLY A 92 0.04 8.55 -2.65
N ASP A 93 -0.11 7.73 -3.70
CA ASP A 93 -0.18 6.27 -3.53
C ASP A 93 1.18 5.74 -3.05
N ILE A 94 1.17 4.83 -2.07
CA ILE A 94 2.39 4.14 -1.61
C ILE A 94 2.30 2.66 -1.99
N LEU A 95 3.30 2.18 -2.71
CA LEU A 95 3.38 0.80 -3.19
C LEU A 95 4.37 0.00 -2.37
N PHE A 96 4.00 -1.21 -2.01
CA PHE A 96 4.82 -2.15 -1.23
C PHE A 96 5.17 -3.38 -2.04
N ALA A 97 6.44 -3.75 -2.01
CA ALA A 97 6.93 -5.01 -2.53
C ALA A 97 6.51 -6.18 -1.62
N ARG A 98 5.85 -7.18 -2.23
CA ARG A 98 5.29 -8.33 -1.49
C ARG A 98 6.28 -9.44 -1.15
N THR A 99 7.23 -9.67 -2.03
CA THR A 99 8.05 -10.88 -2.03
C THR A 99 9.43 -10.61 -2.61
N GLY A 100 10.37 -11.54 -2.42
CA GLY A 100 11.76 -11.46 -2.89
C GLY A 100 12.64 -10.55 -2.03
N GLY A 101 13.84 -10.23 -2.54
CA GLY A 101 14.84 -9.42 -1.83
C GLY A 101 14.43 -7.96 -1.54
N THR A 102 13.29 -7.51 -2.06
CA THR A 102 12.72 -6.18 -1.83
C THR A 102 11.49 -6.21 -0.93
N THR A 103 11.12 -7.36 -0.36
CA THR A 103 9.94 -7.48 0.51
C THR A 103 9.94 -6.43 1.62
N GLY A 104 8.82 -5.70 1.75
CA GLY A 104 8.68 -4.64 2.77
C GLY A 104 9.12 -3.27 2.28
N LYS A 105 9.90 -3.18 1.19
CA LYS A 105 10.28 -1.88 0.63
C LYS A 105 9.03 -1.18 0.09
N SER A 106 8.96 0.11 0.37
CA SER A 106 7.87 0.99 -0.04
C SER A 106 8.35 2.00 -1.08
N TYR A 107 7.42 2.47 -1.90
CA TYR A 107 7.68 3.49 -2.92
C TYR A 107 6.50 4.47 -2.97
N LEU A 108 6.78 5.75 -2.79
CA LEU A 108 5.80 6.83 -2.91
C LEU A 108 5.69 7.26 -4.37
N ILE A 109 4.47 7.20 -4.92
CA ILE A 109 4.16 7.80 -6.21
C ILE A 109 4.11 9.32 -6.05
N THR A 110 5.11 10.01 -6.59
CA THR A 110 5.09 11.49 -6.70
C THR A 110 4.58 11.94 -8.06
N GLU A 111 4.94 11.19 -9.11
CA GLU A 111 4.55 11.45 -10.50
C GLU A 111 4.10 10.16 -11.17
N VAL A 112 3.08 10.27 -12.02
CA VAL A 112 2.49 9.12 -12.71
C VAL A 112 1.85 9.54 -14.04
N PRO A 113 2.01 8.75 -15.11
CA PRO A 113 1.30 8.97 -16.36
C PRO A 113 -0.23 8.84 -16.19
N PRO A 114 -1.06 9.48 -17.05
CA PRO A 114 -2.52 9.49 -16.90
C PRO A 114 -3.21 8.12 -16.86
N LYS A 115 -2.58 7.07 -17.43
CA LYS A 115 -3.13 5.71 -17.47
C LYS A 115 -2.06 4.72 -17.03
N ALA A 116 -1.84 4.65 -15.72
CA ALA A 116 -0.95 3.67 -15.12
C ALA A 116 -1.68 2.88 -14.03
N ILE A 117 -1.49 1.57 -14.03
CA ILE A 117 -1.94 0.66 -13.00
C ILE A 117 -0.73 -0.14 -12.47
N PHE A 118 -0.93 -0.94 -11.43
CA PHE A 118 0.14 -1.69 -10.75
C PHE A 118 -0.13 -3.19 -10.73
N ALA A 119 0.94 -4.00 -10.81
CA ALA A 119 0.89 -5.45 -10.85
C ALA A 119 0.63 -6.11 -9.49
N SER A 120 0.12 -7.34 -9.49
CA SER A 120 -0.32 -8.08 -8.30
C SER A 120 0.78 -8.41 -7.27
N TYR A 121 2.06 -8.32 -7.65
CA TYR A 121 3.19 -8.42 -6.73
C TYR A 121 3.45 -7.13 -5.92
N LEU A 122 2.65 -6.09 -6.15
CA LEU A 122 2.63 -4.87 -5.37
C LEU A 122 1.33 -4.79 -4.54
N ILE A 123 1.42 -4.16 -3.38
CA ILE A 123 0.26 -3.73 -2.58
C ILE A 123 0.26 -2.21 -2.55
N ARG A 124 -0.88 -1.60 -2.84
CA ARG A 124 -1.08 -0.17 -2.65
C ARG A 124 -1.67 0.10 -1.27
N VAL A 125 -1.11 1.09 -0.60
CA VAL A 125 -1.69 1.79 0.55
C VAL A 125 -1.92 3.24 0.14
N ARG A 126 -3.02 3.80 0.62
CA ARG A 126 -3.41 5.18 0.37
C ARG A 126 -3.88 5.78 1.67
N THR A 127 -3.31 6.92 2.05
CA THR A 127 -3.67 7.59 3.29
C THR A 127 -5.08 8.19 3.20
N ARG A 128 -5.73 8.34 4.35
CA ARG A 128 -6.93 9.18 4.51
C ARG A 128 -6.49 10.62 4.76
N ASP A 129 -7.47 11.53 4.79
CA ASP A 129 -7.24 12.98 4.89
C ASP A 129 -6.49 13.42 6.15
N ASP A 130 -6.46 12.58 7.20
CA ASP A 130 -5.77 12.82 8.46
C ASP A 130 -4.29 12.42 8.45
N LEU A 131 -3.76 11.89 7.34
CA LEU A 131 -2.38 11.45 7.23
C LEU A 131 -1.73 11.90 5.92
N ILE A 132 -0.63 12.64 6.05
CA ILE A 132 0.20 13.09 4.94
C ILE A 132 0.98 11.89 4.36
N PRO A 133 0.83 11.56 3.06
CA PRO A 133 1.54 10.44 2.43
C PRO A 133 3.05 10.48 2.58
N GLU A 134 3.65 11.67 2.49
CA GLU A 134 5.09 11.89 2.61
C GLU A 134 5.59 11.58 4.02
N TYR A 135 4.81 11.95 5.05
CA TYR A 135 5.13 11.61 6.43
C TYR A 135 5.08 10.10 6.64
N LEU A 136 4.04 9.43 6.13
CA LEU A 136 3.95 7.98 6.18
C LEU A 136 5.14 7.35 5.46
N TYR A 137 5.48 7.82 4.26
CA TYR A 137 6.61 7.30 3.50
C TYR A 137 7.94 7.39 4.25
N LEU A 138 8.20 8.51 4.94
CA LEU A 138 9.38 8.68 5.80
C LEU A 138 9.38 7.68 6.96
N PHE A 139 8.24 7.49 7.63
CA PHE A 139 8.11 6.47 8.68
C PHE A 139 8.42 5.07 8.14
N LEU A 140 7.95 4.74 6.93
CA LEU A 140 8.20 3.45 6.28
C LEU A 140 9.66 3.22 5.87
N GLN A 141 10.54 4.23 6.00
CA GLN A 141 11.99 4.07 5.85
C GLN A 141 12.71 3.90 7.19
N SER A 142 12.02 4.10 8.32
CA SER A 142 12.63 4.08 9.65
C SER A 142 12.88 2.66 10.17
N ASP A 143 13.85 2.54 11.08
CA ASP A 143 14.13 1.28 11.78
C ASP A 143 12.90 0.78 12.54
N MET A 144 12.09 1.68 13.10
CA MET A 144 10.85 1.32 13.81
C MET A 144 9.83 0.61 12.91
N TYR A 145 9.78 0.92 11.62
CA TYR A 145 8.97 0.18 10.66
C TYR A 145 9.60 -1.19 10.37
N TRP A 146 10.91 -1.23 10.11
CA TRP A 146 11.60 -2.47 9.75
C TRP A 146 11.63 -3.49 10.90
N ASP A 147 11.75 -3.05 12.14
CA ASP A 147 11.62 -3.90 13.34
C ASP A 147 10.24 -4.57 13.41
N GLN A 148 9.18 -3.87 13.01
CA GLN A 148 7.84 -4.44 12.94
C GLN A 148 7.72 -5.45 11.80
N VAL A 149 8.28 -5.14 10.62
CA VAL A 149 8.32 -6.10 9.50
C VAL A 149 9.11 -7.35 9.88
N GLU A 150 10.21 -7.21 10.61
CA GLU A 150 11.10 -8.30 11.01
C GLU A 150 10.58 -9.16 12.16
N SER A 151 9.97 -8.54 13.17
CA SER A 151 9.35 -9.27 14.27
C SER A 151 8.19 -10.16 13.82
N ASN A 152 7.50 -9.77 12.74
CA ASN A 152 6.47 -10.59 12.10
C ASN A 152 7.03 -11.76 11.26
N LYS A 153 8.37 -11.89 11.10
CA LYS A 153 9.03 -13.00 10.37
C LYS A 153 9.24 -14.27 11.21
N ARG A 154 8.81 -14.31 12.49
CA ARG A 154 9.03 -15.46 13.39
C ARG A 154 8.39 -16.74 12.83
N GLY A 155 9.21 -17.60 12.21
CA GLY A 155 8.78 -18.85 11.58
C GLY A 155 9.68 -19.37 10.43
N GLY A 156 10.74 -18.64 10.05
CA GLY A 156 11.73 -19.13 9.06
C GLY A 156 11.29 -19.06 7.60
N ALA A 157 10.05 -18.63 7.32
CA ALA A 157 9.59 -18.35 5.96
C ALA A 157 10.14 -16.99 5.47
N GLN A 158 10.37 -16.89 4.16
CA GLN A 158 10.61 -15.60 3.50
C GLN A 158 9.54 -14.61 3.96
N PRO A 159 9.90 -13.36 4.34
CA PRO A 159 8.89 -12.36 4.62
C PRO A 159 7.96 -12.28 3.43
N ASN A 160 6.65 -12.28 3.69
CA ASN A 160 5.64 -12.06 2.68
C ASN A 160 4.78 -10.90 3.17
N MET A 161 4.99 -9.73 2.56
CA MET A 161 4.16 -8.58 2.87
C MET A 161 2.78 -8.82 2.28
N ASN A 162 1.79 -8.78 3.17
CA ASN A 162 0.39 -8.95 2.84
C ASN A 162 -0.43 -7.81 3.43
N ALA A 163 -1.65 -7.64 2.93
CA ALA A 163 -2.54 -6.56 3.34
C ALA A 163 -2.86 -6.58 4.85
N THR A 164 -2.93 -7.77 5.47
CA THR A 164 -3.22 -7.92 6.90
C THR A 164 -2.04 -7.45 7.74
N LEU A 165 -0.82 -7.83 7.38
CA LEU A 165 0.39 -7.37 8.05
C LEU A 165 0.47 -5.84 7.97
N LEU A 166 0.36 -5.28 6.76
CA LEU A 166 0.39 -3.82 6.56
C LEU A 166 -0.66 -3.08 7.37
N SER A 167 -1.87 -3.62 7.49
CA SER A 167 -2.94 -2.98 8.28
C SER A 167 -2.67 -2.98 9.79
N ASN A 168 -1.74 -3.81 10.28
CA ASN A 168 -1.43 -4.00 11.70
C ASN A 168 -0.08 -3.43 12.14
N ILE A 169 0.73 -2.94 11.19
CA ILE A 169 1.80 -1.97 11.46
C ILE A 169 1.14 -0.67 11.94
#